data_AF-A0A1G6DUC4-F1
#
_entry.id   AF-A0A1G6DUC4-F1
#
_cell.length_a   1.000
_cell.length_b   1.000
_cell.length_c   1.000
_cell.angle_alpha   90.00
_cell.angle_beta   90.00
_cell.angle_gamma   90.00
#
_symmetry.space_group_name_H-M   'P 1'
#
loop_
_entity.id
_entity.type
_entity.pdbx_description
1 polymer ?
#
loop_
_entity_poly.entity_id
_entity_poly.type
_entity_poly.pdbx_seq_one_letter_code
_entity_poly.pdbx_strand_id
1 'polypeptide(L)' 'MSKIWSFVNDLKVKKNHKITMFIWLTTILYGLTGGLIWGLIGRLILPEITWLFCFIGYPAVFMGLFGGVIYLYNHEFI' A
#
# COMPACT_ATOMS: atom_id res chain seq x y z
N MET A 1 4.50 -4.15 6.38
CA MET A 1 4.05 -5.26 5.53
C MET A 1 3.91 -6.59 6.27
N SER A 2 4.86 -6.99 7.12
CA SER A 2 4.79 -8.26 7.88
C SER A 2 3.50 -8.52 8.66
N LYS A 3 2.99 -7.55 9.42
CA LYS A 3 1.69 -7.70 10.11
C LYS A 3 0.51 -7.95 9.16
N ILE A 4 0.48 -7.26 8.01
CA ILE A 4 -0.57 -7.44 6.99
C ILE A 4 -0.47 -8.85 6.41
N TRP A 5 0.75 -9.32 6.12
CA TRP A 5 0.97 -10.67 5.64
C TRP A 5 0.55 -11.72 6.68
N SER A 6 0.96 -11.54 7.93
CA SER A 6 0.57 -12.44 9.04
C SER A 6 -0.95 -12.54 9.18
N PHE A 7 -1.65 -11.40 9.11
CA PHE A 7 -3.10 -11.36 9.17
C PHE A 7 -3.75 -12.11 8.00
N VAL A 8 -3.30 -11.83 6.77
CA VAL A 8 -3.83 -12.50 5.57
C VAL A 8 -3.46 -13.99 5.55
N ASN A 9 -2.31 -14.36 6.11
CA ASN A 9 -1.86 -15.74 6.13
C ASN A 9 -2.61 -16.60 7.16
N ASP A 10 -3.16 -15.99 8.22
CA ASP A 10 -4.02 -16.68 9.19
C ASP A 10 -5.40 -17.06 8.61
N LEU A 11 -5.85 -16.37 7.56
CA LEU A 11 -7.15 -16.64 6.93
C LEU A 11 -7.20 -18.03 6.28
N LYS A 12 -8.33 -18.72 6.43
CA LYS A 12 -8.59 -20.04 5.80
C LYS A 12 -9.07 -19.90 4.34
N VAL A 13 -8.24 -19.29 3.48
CA VAL A 13 -8.50 -19.11 2.04
C VAL A 13 -7.36 -19.67 1.19
N LYS A 14 -7.62 -19.91 -0.11
CA LYS A 14 -6.62 -20.45 -1.04
C LYS A 14 -5.40 -19.52 -1.14
N LYS A 15 -4.20 -20.09 -1.30
CA LYS A 15 -2.93 -19.35 -1.38
C LYS A 15 -2.97 -18.18 -2.39
N ASN A 16 -3.48 -18.42 -3.60
CA ASN A 16 -3.60 -17.36 -4.61
C ASN A 16 -4.51 -16.21 -4.16
N HIS A 17 -5.58 -16.50 -3.40
CA HIS A 17 -6.44 -15.45 -2.85
C HIS A 17 -5.73 -14.68 -1.74
N LYS A 18 -4.92 -15.34 -0.90
CA LYS A 18 -4.08 -14.67 0.11
C LYS A 18 -3.12 -13.68 -0.53
N ILE A 19 -2.40 -14.10 -1.56
CA ILE A 19 -1.46 -13.25 -2.31
C ILE A 19 -2.17 -12.01 -2.86
N THR A 20 -3.29 -12.22 -3.56
CA THR A 20 -4.09 -11.13 -4.12
C THR A 20 -4.59 -10.19 -3.01
N MET A 21 -5.15 -10.71 -1.92
CA MET A 21 -5.63 -9.90 -0.79
C MET A 21 -4.49 -9.09 -0.16
N PHE A 22 -3.32 -9.68 0.01
CA PHE A 22 -2.17 -8.97 0.56
C PHE A 22 -1.73 -7.80 -0.32
N ILE A 23 -1.64 -8.01 -1.64
CA ILE A 23 -1.27 -6.95 -2.60
C ILE A 23 -2.33 -5.84 -2.60
N TRP A 24 -3.62 -6.17 -2.57
CA TRP A 24 -4.68 -5.17 -2.48
C TRP A 24 -4.64 -4.38 -1.18
N LEU A 25 -4.50 -5.05 -0.04
CA LEU A 25 -4.43 -4.40 1.28
C LEU A 25 -3.23 -3.48 1.39
N THR A 26 -2.07 -3.90 0.91
CA THR A 26 -0.86 -3.06 0.90
C THR A 26 -1.04 -1.86 -0.04
N THR A 27 -1.55 -2.07 -1.26
CA THR A 27 -1.85 -1.00 -2.23
C THR A 27 -2.78 0.05 -1.65
N ILE A 28 -3.91 -0.36 -1.06
CA ILE A 28 -4.88 0.56 -0.45
C ILE A 28 -4.27 1.30 0.72
N LEU A 29 -3.55 0.61 1.61
CA LEU A 29 -3.01 1.22 2.83
C LEU A 29 -1.92 2.25 2.52
N TYR A 30 -1.01 1.95 1.60
CA TYR A 30 0.00 2.93 1.15
C TYR A 30 -0.60 4.04 0.29
N GLY A 31 -1.65 3.76 -0.49
CA GLY A 31 -2.45 4.80 -1.14
C GLY A 31 -3.04 5.77 -0.11
N LEU A 32 -3.81 5.29 0.85
CA LEU A 32 -4.40 6.13 1.91
C LEU A 32 -3.33 6.93 2.68
N THR A 33 -2.23 6.28 3.06
CA THR A 33 -1.11 6.94 3.75
C THR A 33 -0.52 8.05 2.90
N GLY A 34 -0.30 7.77 1.61
CA GLY A 34 0.19 8.74 0.65
C GLY A 34 -0.75 9.92 0.43
N GLY A 35 -2.04 9.65 0.28
CA GLY A 35 -3.07 10.69 0.13
C GLY A 35 -3.13 11.59 1.35
N LEU A 36 -3.06 11.01 2.55
CA LEU A 36 -2.98 11.79 3.80
C LEU A 36 -1.72 12.66 3.84
N ILE A 37 -0.55 12.11 3.51
CA ILE A 37 0.71 12.87 3.47
C ILE A 37 0.62 14.02 2.47
N TRP A 38 0.24 13.74 1.22
CA TRP A 38 0.14 14.76 0.18
C TRP A 38 -0.91 15.81 0.48
N GLY A 39 -2.06 15.41 1.03
CA GLY A 39 -3.12 16.32 1.46
C GLY A 39 -2.69 17.22 2.62
N LEU A 40 -1.97 16.68 3.61
CA LEU A 40 -1.42 17.47 4.72
C LEU A 40 -0.35 18.45 4.23
N ILE A 41 0.56 18.02 3.35
CA ILE A 41 1.59 18.89 2.76
C ILE A 41 0.94 20.02 1.97
N GLY A 42 -0.01 19.71 1.09
CA GLY A 42 -0.72 20.71 0.27
C GLY A 42 -1.65 21.64 1.05
N ARG A 43 -1.91 21.34 2.33
CA ARG A 43 -2.70 22.21 3.21
C ARG A 43 -1.84 23.02 4.17
N LEU A 44 -0.80 22.42 4.74
CA LEU A 44 -0.03 23.00 5.85
C LEU A 44 1.28 23.65 5.40
N ILE A 45 1.94 23.10 4.39
CA ILE A 45 3.29 23.54 3.96
C ILE A 45 3.19 24.38 2.69
N LEU A 46 2.38 23.92 1.73
CA LEU A 46 2.17 24.57 0.44
C LEU A 46 0.68 24.93 0.29
N PRO A 47 0.18 25.87 1.11
CA PRO A 47 -1.23 26.26 1.06
C PRO A 47 -1.60 26.66 -0.37
N GLU A 48 -2.79 26.25 -0.81
CA GLU A 48 -3.33 26.33 -2.18
C GLU A 48 -2.91 25.21 -3.15
N ILE A 49 -1.90 24.40 -2.81
CA ILE A 49 -1.51 23.23 -3.64
C ILE A 49 -2.22 21.96 -3.14
N THR A 50 -3.53 22.04 -2.91
CA THR A 50 -4.34 20.90 -2.44
C THR A 50 -4.47 19.80 -3.50
N TRP A 51 -4.19 20.12 -4.77
CA TRP A 51 -4.10 19.12 -5.85
C TRP A 51 -2.98 18.09 -5.63
N LEU A 52 -2.05 18.32 -4.69
CA LEU A 52 -1.02 17.33 -4.35
C LEU A 52 -1.64 15.97 -3.98
N PHE A 53 -2.88 15.95 -3.48
CA PHE A 53 -3.61 14.72 -3.23
C PHE A 53 -3.74 13.80 -4.48
N CYS A 54 -3.74 14.35 -5.69
CA CYS A 54 -3.77 13.58 -6.94
C CYS A 54 -2.56 12.65 -7.10
N PHE A 55 -1.46 12.91 -6.39
CA PHE A 55 -0.27 12.05 -6.38
C PHE A 55 -0.42 10.82 -5.47
N ILE A 56 -1.61 10.55 -4.91
CA ILE A 56 -1.92 9.36 -4.12
C ILE A 56 -1.58 8.03 -4.83
N GLY A 57 -1.66 8.02 -6.16
CA GLY A 57 -1.34 6.84 -6.97
C GLY A 57 0.12 6.41 -6.85
N TYR A 58 1.06 7.33 -6.64
CA TYR A 58 2.48 7.02 -6.54
C TYR A 58 2.79 6.07 -5.36
N PRO A 59 2.48 6.44 -4.10
CA PRO A 59 2.72 5.54 -2.97
C PRO A 59 1.86 4.27 -3.06
N ALA A 60 0.64 4.33 -3.62
CA ALA A 60 -0.16 3.13 -3.85
C ALA A 60 0.55 2.12 -4.77
N VAL A 61 1.10 2.58 -5.90
CA VAL A 61 1.74 1.74 -6.91
C VAL A 61 3.15 1.32 -6.49
N PHE A 62 4.01 2.27 -6.14
CA PHE A 62 5.43 2.00 -5.86
C PHE A 62 5.64 1.30 -4.52
N MET A 63 5.08 1.85 -3.44
CA MET A 63 5.25 1.23 -2.11
C MET A 63 4.23 0.12 -1.87
N GLY A 64 2.97 0.32 -2.28
CA GLY A 64 1.93 -0.66 -2.05
C GLY A 64 2.04 -1.88 -2.97
N LEU A 65 1.81 -1.68 -4.28
CA LEU A 65 1.76 -2.78 -5.24
C LEU A 65 3.14 -3.41 -5.48
N PHE A 66 4.12 -2.65 -5.97
CA PHE A 66 5.46 -3.20 -6.25
C PHE A 66 6.17 -3.62 -4.97
N GLY A 67 6.11 -2.81 -3.90
CA GLY A 67 6.67 -3.18 -2.61
C GLY A 67 6.03 -4.45 -2.02
N GLY A 68 4.71 -4.62 -2.16
CA GLY A 68 4.01 -5.85 -1.76
C GLY A 68 4.44 -7.08 -2.56
N VAL A 69 4.59 -6.96 -3.89
CA VAL A 69 5.08 -8.05 -4.75
C VAL A 69 6.51 -8.45 -4.36
N ILE A 70 7.42 -7.49 -4.18
CA ILE A 70 8.81 -7.74 -3.77
C ILE A 70 8.85 -8.41 -2.39
N TYR A 71 8.02 -7.95 -1.45
CA TYR A 71 7.92 -8.54 -0.12
C TYR A 71 7.52 -10.02 -0.19
N LEU A 72 6.50 -10.36 -0.98
CA LEU A 72 6.08 -11.76 -1.15
C LEU A 72 7.18 -12.60 -1.81
N TYR A 73 7.83 -12.06 -2.84
CA TYR A 73 8.94 -12.74 -3.51
C TYR A 73 10.03 -13.15 -2.51
N ASN A 74 10.42 -12.23 -1.62
CA ASN A 74 11.49 -12.44 -0.65
C ASN A 74 11.11 -13.27 0.60
N HIS A 75 9.84 -13.56 0.85
CA HIS A 75 9.39 -14.23 2.09
C HIS A 75 8.56 -15.50 1.87
N GLU A 76 8.04 -15.70 0.66
CA GLU A 76 7.15 -16.82 0.34
C GLU A 76 7.68 -17.68 -0.82
N PHE A 77 8.55 -17.13 -1.66
CA PHE A 77 9.02 -17.80 -2.89
C PHE A 77 10.54 -18.02 -2.96
N ILE A 78 11.31 -17.43 -2.04
CA ILE A 78 12.74 -17.71 -1.79
C ILE A 78 12.82 -18.40 -0.44
#